data_AF-A0A1V6WDE2-F1
#
_entry.id   AF-A0A1V6WDE2-F1
#
_cell.length_a   1.000
_cell.length_b   1.000
_cell.length_c   1.000
_cell.angle_alpha   90.00
_cell.angle_beta   90.00
_cell.angle_gamma   90.00
#
_symmetry.space_group_name_H-M   'P 1'
#
loop_
_entity.id
_entity.type
_entity.pdbx_description
1 polymer ?
#
loop_
_entity_poly.entity_id
_entity_poly.type
_entity_poly.pdbx_seq_one_letter_code
_entity_poly.pdbx_strand_id
1 'polypeptide(L)'
;RLVTYAEKGGTLETHKDVPDEIRDELYIEDQQRQEKERRKGGHTLSGETPYPPININVHPSHSARLATTTPTVDSARLKGVSLKIPGFKDVAVKEYGEWLASNVSDDSLKAGFRQACDITLSDGFELEHIYSDQNPEFFVGKGIKPGIARSFVENIRD
;
A
#
# COMPACT_ATOMS: atom_id res chain seq x y z
N ARG A 1 -10.00 2.99 -27.98
CA ARG A 1 -10.59 4.33 -28.29
C ARG A 1 -9.53 5.41 -28.31
N LEU A 2 -8.85 5.65 -27.19
CA LEU A 2 -7.72 6.57 -27.15
C LEU A 2 -6.60 6.19 -28.14
N VAL A 3 -6.29 4.89 -28.24
CA VAL A 3 -5.33 4.34 -29.22
C VAL A 3 -5.73 4.68 -30.66
N THR A 4 -7.00 4.48 -31.01
CA THR A 4 -7.53 4.80 -32.36
C THR A 4 -7.51 6.29 -32.66
N TYR A 5 -7.67 7.15 -31.65
CA TYR A 5 -7.53 8.60 -31.81
C TYR A 5 -6.06 8.98 -32.08
N ALA A 6 -5.12 8.39 -31.35
CA ALA A 6 -3.69 8.57 -31.58
C ALA A 6 -3.25 8.07 -32.97
N GLU A 7 -3.74 6.90 -33.40
CA GLU A 7 -3.47 6.33 -34.72
C GLU A 7 -4.01 7.18 -35.88
N LYS A 8 -5.05 7.98 -35.63
CA LYS A 8 -5.61 8.95 -36.59
C LYS A 8 -4.89 10.30 -36.57
N GLY A 9 -3.79 10.42 -35.84
CA GLY A 9 -2.99 11.65 -35.74
C GLY A 9 -3.46 12.62 -34.65
N GLY A 10 -4.27 12.15 -33.69
CA GLY A 10 -4.63 12.94 -32.53
C GLY A 10 -3.45 13.14 -31.56
N THR A 11 -3.19 14.39 -31.17
CA THR A 11 -2.17 14.73 -30.18
C THR A 11 -2.58 14.25 -28.79
N LEU A 12 -1.64 13.73 -28.00
CA LEU A 12 -1.87 13.28 -26.63
C LEU A 12 -0.68 13.67 -25.73
N GLU A 13 -0.23 14.94 -25.82
CA GLU A 13 0.91 15.44 -25.04
C GLU A 13 0.46 15.87 -23.64
N THR A 14 -0.79 16.32 -23.51
CA THR A 14 -1.37 16.82 -22.28
C THR A 14 -2.76 16.23 -22.04
N HIS A 15 -3.20 16.26 -20.80
CA HIS A 15 -4.55 15.79 -20.40
C HIS A 15 -5.70 16.59 -21.06
N LYS A 16 -5.41 17.70 -21.76
CA LYS A 16 -6.39 18.50 -22.51
C LYS A 16 -6.59 18.02 -23.93
N ASP A 17 -5.66 17.22 -24.46
CA ASP A 17 -5.71 16.77 -25.85
C ASP A 17 -6.59 15.52 -26.03
N VAL A 18 -7.09 14.95 -24.93
CA VAL A 18 -8.07 13.86 -24.97
C VAL A 18 -9.45 14.44 -25.27
N PRO A 19 -10.12 14.04 -26.37
CA PRO A 19 -11.46 14.49 -26.69
C PRO A 19 -12.47 14.22 -25.56
N ASP A 20 -13.35 15.18 -25.29
CA ASP A 20 -14.33 15.09 -24.21
C ASP A 20 -15.23 13.85 -24.33
N GLU A 21 -15.57 13.44 -25.54
CA GLU A 21 -16.37 12.23 -25.78
C GLU A 21 -15.70 10.94 -25.25
N ILE A 22 -14.36 10.86 -25.32
CA ILE A 22 -13.60 9.72 -24.76
C ILE A 22 -13.56 9.81 -23.23
N ARG A 23 -13.47 11.03 -22.67
CA ARG A 23 -13.43 11.26 -21.22
C ARG A 23 -14.77 10.93 -20.58
N ASP A 24 -15.86 11.42 -21.18
CA ASP A 24 -17.22 11.20 -20.71
C ASP A 24 -17.57 9.70 -20.75
N GLU A 25 -17.18 9.02 -21.82
CA GLU A 25 -17.41 7.58 -21.93
C GLU A 25 -16.62 6.77 -20.90
N LEU A 26 -15.36 7.14 -20.62
CA LEU A 26 -14.56 6.52 -19.57
C LEU A 26 -15.22 6.72 -18.19
N TYR A 27 -15.75 7.93 -17.94
CA TYR A 27 -16.46 8.24 -16.71
C TYR A 27 -17.74 7.39 -16.54
N ILE A 28 -18.51 7.23 -17.63
CA ILE A 28 -19.71 6.37 -17.64
C ILE A 28 -19.33 4.90 -17.40
N GLU A 29 -18.28 4.40 -18.05
CA GLU A 29 -17.83 3.01 -17.87
C GLU A 29 -17.35 2.75 -16.43
N ASP A 30 -16.61 3.69 -15.84
CA ASP A 30 -16.13 3.58 -14.46
C ASP A 30 -17.28 3.61 -13.45
N GLN A 31 -18.26 4.50 -13.63
CA GLN A 31 -19.47 4.52 -12.81
C GLN A 31 -20.24 3.19 -12.89
N GLN A 32 -20.40 2.62 -14.07
CA GLN A 32 -21.08 1.33 -14.24
C GLN A 32 -20.29 0.17 -13.62
N ARG A 33 -18.96 0.20 -13.70
CA ARG A 33 -18.08 -0.80 -13.05
C ARG A 33 -18.23 -0.74 -11.55
N GLN A 34 -18.16 0.45 -10.97
CA GLN A 34 -18.36 0.66 -9.54
C GLN A 34 -19.76 0.20 -9.11
N GLU A 35 -20.81 0.50 -9.89
CA GLU A 35 -22.16 0.03 -9.57
C GLU A 35 -22.28 -1.51 -9.59
N LYS A 36 -21.68 -2.18 -10.58
CA LYS A 36 -21.65 -3.66 -10.66
C LYS A 36 -20.92 -4.28 -9.46
N GLU A 37 -19.81 -3.69 -9.03
CA GLU A 37 -19.06 -4.14 -7.87
C GLU A 37 -19.85 -3.93 -6.56
N ARG A 38 -20.59 -2.82 -6.43
CA ARG A 38 -21.49 -2.58 -5.30
C ARG A 38 -22.66 -3.55 -5.26
N ARG A 39 -23.21 -3.94 -6.41
CA ARG A 39 -24.25 -4.99 -6.50
C ARG A 39 -23.72 -6.38 -6.14
N LYS A 40 -22.43 -6.64 -6.32
CA LYS A 40 -21.77 -7.90 -5.90
C LYS A 40 -21.35 -7.90 -4.43
N GLY A 41 -21.22 -6.72 -3.80
CA GLY A 41 -20.95 -6.53 -2.38
C GLY A 41 -22.19 -6.36 -1.48
N GLY A 42 -23.40 -6.37 -2.06
CA GLY A 42 -24.65 -6.33 -1.31
C GLY A 42 -25.15 -7.74 -1.02
N HIS A 43 -24.97 -8.22 0.21
CA HIS A 43 -25.69 -9.40 0.68
C HIS A 43 -27.18 -9.03 0.78
N THR A 44 -27.90 -9.19 -0.32
CA THR A 44 -29.36 -9.13 -0.36
C THR A 44 -29.90 -10.37 0.33
N LEU A 45 -30.63 -10.14 1.42
CA LEU A 45 -31.54 -11.07 2.05
C LEU A 45 -32.57 -11.57 1.01
N SER A 46 -32.49 -12.84 0.61
CA SER A 46 -33.59 -13.77 0.33
C SER A 46 -33.11 -14.88 -0.60
N GLY A 47 -33.18 -16.13 -0.13
CA GLY A 47 -32.86 -17.31 -0.93
C GLY A 47 -32.38 -18.47 -0.07
N GLU A 48 -33.34 -19.13 0.57
CA GLU A 48 -33.30 -20.42 1.28
C GLU A 48 -32.03 -21.28 1.10
N THR A 49 -31.34 -21.56 2.22
CA THR A 49 -30.78 -22.87 2.58
C THR A 49 -30.37 -22.83 4.07
N PRO A 50 -30.84 -23.74 4.95
CA PRO A 50 -30.49 -23.70 6.36
C PRO A 50 -29.11 -24.33 6.57
N TYR A 51 -28.08 -23.50 6.71
CA TYR A 51 -26.82 -23.97 7.28
C TYR A 51 -27.01 -24.17 8.79
N PRO A 52 -26.55 -25.30 9.37
CA PRO A 52 -26.69 -25.51 10.80
C PRO A 52 -25.83 -24.47 11.56
N PRO A 53 -26.33 -23.93 12.68
CA PRO A 53 -25.61 -22.95 13.47
C PRO A 53 -24.32 -23.54 14.04
N ILE A 54 -23.21 -22.83 13.86
CA ILE A 54 -21.90 -23.21 14.40
C ILE A 54 -21.90 -22.91 15.91
N ASN A 55 -21.87 -23.97 16.73
CA ASN A 55 -21.78 -23.85 18.18
C ASN A 55 -20.31 -23.81 18.61
N ILE A 56 -19.78 -22.62 18.92
CA ILE A 56 -18.41 -22.46 19.44
C ILE A 56 -18.45 -22.50 20.97
N ASN A 57 -17.99 -23.60 21.55
CA ASN A 57 -17.85 -23.70 23.01
C ASN A 57 -16.50 -23.08 23.41
N VAL A 58 -16.50 -21.84 23.89
CA VAL A 58 -15.30 -21.18 24.43
C VAL A 58 -15.22 -21.49 25.91
N HIS A 59 -14.29 -22.36 26.31
CA HIS A 59 -14.00 -22.58 27.73
C HIS A 59 -13.17 -21.41 28.27
N PRO A 60 -13.57 -20.75 29.36
CA PRO A 60 -12.74 -19.73 29.98
C PRO A 60 -11.55 -20.41 30.65
N SER A 61 -10.37 -20.27 30.05
CA SER A 61 -9.11 -20.57 30.75
C SER A 61 -8.87 -19.46 31.76
N HIS A 62 -9.48 -19.60 32.93
CA HIS A 62 -9.03 -18.88 34.12
C HIS A 62 -7.68 -19.47 34.53
N SER A 63 -6.62 -18.69 34.37
CA SER A 63 -5.43 -18.80 35.20
C SER A 63 -4.89 -17.41 35.47
N ALA A 64 -4.62 -17.19 36.74
CA ALA A 64 -4.50 -15.91 37.40
C ALA A 64 -3.25 -15.11 36.98
N ARG A 65 -3.43 -13.77 36.86
CA ARG A 65 -2.71 -12.68 37.56
C ARG A 65 -1.21 -12.91 37.83
N LEU A 66 -0.23 -12.05 37.53
CA LEU A 66 -0.11 -10.60 37.30
C LEU A 66 1.29 -10.37 36.69
N ALA A 67 1.45 -9.45 35.74
CA ALA A 67 2.62 -8.56 35.65
C ALA A 67 2.41 -7.51 34.56
N THR A 68 2.50 -6.25 34.98
CA THR A 68 2.49 -5.03 34.17
C THR A 68 3.50 -5.09 33.02
N THR A 69 3.07 -4.87 31.78
CA THR A 69 3.83 -4.13 30.75
C THR A 69 2.89 -3.71 29.61
N THR A 70 2.91 -2.40 29.33
CA THR A 70 2.69 -1.68 28.06
C THR A 70 1.86 -2.32 26.94
N PRO A 71 0.93 -1.58 26.29
CA PRO A 71 0.25 -2.07 25.10
C PRO A 71 1.22 -2.09 23.91
N THR A 72 1.84 -3.24 23.65
CA THR A 72 2.38 -3.59 22.33
C THR A 72 1.20 -3.69 21.38
N VAL A 73 1.08 -2.70 20.51
CA VAL A 73 0.17 -2.70 19.37
C VAL A 73 0.43 -3.97 18.56
N ASP A 74 -0.64 -4.71 18.29
CA ASP A 74 -0.68 -5.91 17.46
C ASP A 74 0.00 -5.66 16.09
N SER A 75 1.30 -5.92 15.98
CA SER A 75 2.01 -6.08 14.70
C SER A 75 2.05 -7.56 14.28
N ALA A 76 1.30 -8.42 14.98
CA ALA A 76 1.16 -9.82 14.66
C ALA A 76 0.05 -10.00 13.64
N ARG A 77 0.36 -9.79 12.35
CA ARG A 77 -0.21 -10.52 11.19
C ARG A 77 0.09 -9.76 9.91
N LEU A 78 1.22 -10.07 9.26
CA LEU A 78 1.37 -10.12 7.80
C LEU A 78 2.65 -10.87 7.38
N LYS A 79 3.15 -11.80 8.21
CA LYS A 79 4.34 -12.64 7.92
C LYS A 79 4.12 -13.72 6.83
N GLY A 80 3.31 -13.44 5.81
CA GLY A 80 2.97 -14.43 4.79
C GLY A 80 2.71 -13.87 3.39
N VAL A 81 2.79 -12.55 3.20
CA VAL A 81 2.65 -11.95 1.86
C VAL A 81 4.04 -11.59 1.36
N SER A 82 4.56 -12.39 0.43
CA SER A 82 5.80 -12.04 -0.29
C SER A 82 5.50 -10.86 -1.21
N LEU A 83 6.28 -9.80 -1.04
CA LEU A 83 6.17 -8.58 -1.81
C LEU A 83 6.86 -8.79 -3.17
N LYS A 84 6.06 -9.06 -4.21
CA LYS A 84 6.59 -9.26 -5.56
C LYS A 84 6.79 -7.91 -6.26
N ILE A 85 8.00 -7.38 -6.15
CA ILE A 85 8.39 -6.15 -6.86
C ILE A 85 9.01 -6.54 -8.20
N PRO A 86 8.44 -6.11 -9.34
CA PRO A 86 9.01 -6.35 -10.65
C PRO A 86 10.27 -5.51 -10.87
N GLY A 87 11.17 -5.97 -11.74
CA GLY A 87 12.36 -5.23 -12.15
C GLY A 87 13.57 -5.38 -11.20
N PHE A 88 14.52 -4.46 -11.33
CA PHE A 88 15.73 -4.46 -10.51
C PHE A 88 15.45 -3.87 -9.14
N LYS A 89 15.94 -4.54 -8.09
CA LYS A 89 15.56 -4.22 -6.71
C LYS A 89 16.20 -2.93 -6.21
N ASP A 90 17.41 -2.61 -6.68
CA ASP A 90 18.07 -1.33 -6.41
C ASP A 90 17.33 -0.15 -7.07
N VAL A 91 16.82 -0.35 -8.29
CA VAL A 91 15.99 0.63 -8.98
C VAL A 91 14.67 0.83 -8.22
N ALA A 92 14.03 -0.24 -7.78
CA ALA A 92 12.79 -0.16 -7.00
C ALA A 92 12.97 0.65 -5.69
N VAL A 93 14.09 0.46 -4.97
CA VAL A 93 14.38 1.26 -3.77
C VAL A 93 14.52 2.75 -4.09
N LYS A 94 15.15 3.11 -5.22
CA LYS A 94 15.28 4.51 -5.66
C LYS A 94 13.94 5.12 -6.02
N GLU A 95 13.14 4.42 -6.83
CA GLU A 95 11.82 4.88 -7.24
C GLU A 95 10.88 5.05 -6.05
N TYR A 96 10.92 4.13 -5.09
CA TYR A 96 10.17 4.25 -3.84
C TYR A 96 10.56 5.49 -3.03
N GLY A 97 11.86 5.78 -2.94
CA GLY A 97 12.36 7.00 -2.29
C GLY A 97 11.87 8.28 -2.93
N GLU A 98 11.94 8.36 -4.27
CA GLU A 98 11.43 9.51 -5.02
C GLU A 98 9.91 9.63 -4.90
N TRP A 99 9.18 8.53 -4.87
CA TRP A 99 7.74 8.53 -4.61
C TRP A 99 7.42 9.10 -3.22
N LEU A 100 8.08 8.63 -2.15
CA LEU A 100 7.92 9.19 -0.81
C LEU A 100 8.26 10.67 -0.75
N ALA A 101 9.34 11.09 -1.43
CA ALA A 101 9.73 12.49 -1.52
C ALA A 101 8.72 13.34 -2.30
N SER A 102 8.05 12.79 -3.31
CA SER A 102 7.00 13.49 -4.08
C SER A 102 5.75 13.78 -3.27
N ASN A 103 5.49 12.99 -2.21
CA ASN A 103 4.36 13.15 -1.31
C ASN A 103 4.55 14.24 -0.25
N VAL A 104 5.72 14.90 -0.21
CA VAL A 104 6.03 15.97 0.75
C VAL A 104 6.56 17.22 0.05
N SER A 105 6.20 18.41 0.54
CA SER A 105 6.70 19.68 -0.01
C SER A 105 8.01 20.14 0.62
N ASP A 106 8.26 19.79 1.88
CA ASP A 106 9.44 20.18 2.66
C ASP A 106 10.71 19.48 2.18
N ASP A 107 11.73 20.26 1.83
CA ASP A 107 12.97 19.72 1.25
C ASP A 107 13.82 18.94 2.26
N SER A 108 13.71 19.22 3.56
CA SER A 108 14.40 18.44 4.59
C SER A 108 13.78 17.05 4.75
N LEU A 109 12.45 16.94 4.62
CA LEU A 109 11.76 15.64 4.61
C LEU A 109 12.11 14.83 3.35
N LYS A 110 12.13 15.47 2.17
CA LYS A 110 12.58 14.82 0.92
C LYS A 110 14.00 14.28 1.04
N ALA A 111 14.91 15.10 1.56
CA ALA A 111 16.30 14.69 1.78
C ALA A 111 16.40 13.50 2.74
N GLY A 112 15.58 13.48 3.80
CA GLY A 112 15.55 12.35 4.72
C GLY A 112 15.05 11.04 4.09
N PHE A 113 14.05 11.08 3.20
CA PHE A 113 13.61 9.89 2.46
C PHE A 113 14.69 9.38 1.50
N ARG A 114 15.35 10.27 0.77
CA ARG A 114 16.48 9.92 -0.10
C ARG A 114 17.64 9.31 0.69
N GLN A 115 17.96 9.87 1.85
CA GLN A 115 18.99 9.33 2.73
C GLN A 115 18.62 7.92 3.26
N ALA A 116 17.35 7.66 3.55
CA ALA A 116 16.89 6.32 3.92
C ALA A 116 17.07 5.31 2.77
N CYS A 117 16.83 5.72 1.52
CA CYS A 117 17.15 4.90 0.34
C CYS A 117 18.64 4.64 0.20
N ASP A 118 19.47 5.68 0.35
CA ASP A 118 20.94 5.52 0.28
C ASP A 118 21.45 4.54 1.34
N ILE A 119 20.94 4.63 2.57
CA ILE A 119 21.23 3.69 3.65
C ILE A 119 20.80 2.27 3.28
N THR A 120 19.60 2.11 2.73
CA THR A 120 19.05 0.80 2.32
C THR A 120 19.95 0.16 1.27
N LEU A 121 20.31 0.91 0.23
CA LEU A 121 21.19 0.45 -0.84
C LEU A 121 22.62 0.17 -0.36
N SER A 122 23.17 1.05 0.48
CA SER A 122 24.53 0.91 1.02
C SER A 122 24.70 -0.35 1.86
N ASP A 123 23.65 -0.78 2.55
CA ASP A 123 23.65 -2.01 3.34
C ASP A 123 23.21 -3.25 2.54
N GLY A 124 22.89 -3.08 1.25
CA GLY A 124 22.43 -4.18 0.40
C GLY A 124 21.01 -4.66 0.71
N PHE A 125 20.20 -3.86 1.41
CA PHE A 125 18.80 -4.17 1.63
C PHE A 125 17.95 -3.88 0.38
N GLU A 126 16.81 -4.54 0.35
CA GLU A 126 15.79 -4.41 -0.70
C GLU A 126 14.46 -4.15 0.00
N LEU A 127 13.48 -3.60 -0.73
CA LEU A 127 12.17 -3.28 -0.13
C LEU A 127 11.45 -4.49 0.49
N GLU A 128 11.66 -5.71 -0.03
CA GLU A 128 11.10 -6.94 0.57
C GLU A 128 11.67 -7.22 1.97
N HIS A 129 12.96 -6.96 2.20
CA HIS A 129 13.59 -7.11 3.52
C HIS A 129 13.02 -6.08 4.51
N ILE A 130 12.99 -4.81 4.10
CA ILE A 130 12.47 -3.72 4.93
C ILE A 130 11.00 -3.97 5.30
N TYR A 131 10.22 -4.41 4.32
CA TYR A 131 8.83 -4.79 4.49
C TYR A 131 8.63 -5.97 5.45
N SER A 132 9.53 -6.95 5.41
CA SER A 132 9.46 -8.14 6.26
C SER A 132 9.83 -7.84 7.71
N ASP A 133 10.86 -7.02 7.91
CA ASP A 133 11.39 -6.72 9.25
C ASP A 133 10.58 -5.67 9.99
N GLN A 134 9.91 -4.78 9.26
CA GLN A 134 9.15 -3.63 9.77
C GLN A 134 9.83 -2.90 10.93
N ASN A 135 11.13 -2.62 10.77
CA ASN A 135 11.96 -2.09 11.85
C ASN A 135 12.39 -0.63 11.57
N PRO A 136 11.62 0.37 12.00
CA PRO A 136 12.01 1.77 11.85
C PRO A 136 13.23 2.16 12.70
N GLU A 137 13.49 1.47 13.82
CA GLU A 137 14.61 1.79 14.72
C GLU A 137 15.98 1.57 14.06
N PHE A 138 16.06 0.69 13.06
CA PHE A 138 17.27 0.53 12.23
C PHE A 138 17.68 1.86 11.57
N PHE A 139 16.72 2.57 10.97
CA PHE A 139 16.98 3.84 10.30
C PHE A 139 17.22 4.96 11.30
N VAL A 140 16.52 4.96 12.44
CA VAL A 140 16.74 5.92 13.53
C VAL A 140 18.16 5.80 14.07
N GLY A 141 18.65 4.58 14.29
CA GLY A 141 20.03 4.31 14.71
C GLY A 141 21.09 4.83 13.72
N LYS A 142 20.70 5.07 12.46
CA LYS A 142 21.54 5.65 11.40
C LYS A 142 21.32 7.14 11.18
N GLY A 143 20.60 7.81 12.09
CA GLY A 143 20.39 9.25 12.08
C GLY A 143 19.19 9.73 11.26
N ILE A 144 18.34 8.83 10.77
CA ILE A 144 17.07 9.21 10.15
C ILE A 144 16.08 9.64 11.24
N LYS A 145 15.32 10.71 10.99
CA LYS A 145 14.29 11.18 11.93
C LYS A 145 13.22 10.09 12.14
N PRO A 146 12.73 9.84 13.37
CA PRO A 146 11.77 8.77 13.66
C PRO A 146 10.49 8.78 12.80
N GLY A 147 9.96 9.96 12.48
CA GLY A 147 8.79 10.07 11.61
C GLY A 147 9.06 9.59 10.18
N ILE A 148 10.22 9.96 9.61
CA ILE A 148 10.65 9.54 8.28
C ILE A 148 10.88 8.02 8.27
N ALA A 149 11.56 7.50 9.29
CA ALA A 149 11.82 6.07 9.44
C ALA A 149 10.53 5.23 9.49
N ARG A 150 9.51 5.69 10.23
CA ARG A 150 8.20 5.01 10.26
C ARG A 150 7.52 5.03 8.90
N SER A 151 7.40 6.21 8.28
CA SER A 151 6.78 6.34 6.96
C SER A 151 7.49 5.49 5.89
N PHE A 152 8.82 5.40 5.94
CA PHE A 152 9.62 4.61 5.01
C PHE A 152 9.36 3.10 5.12
N VAL A 153 9.03 2.62 6.32
CA VAL A 153 8.77 1.19 6.56
C VAL A 153 7.31 0.83 6.32
N GLU A 154 6.39 1.72 6.68
CA GLU A 154 4.95 1.48 6.63
C GLU A 154 4.37 1.57 5.22
N ASN A 155 4.86 2.51 4.39
CA ASN A 155 4.27 2.82 3.08
C ASN A 155 4.76 1.91 1.94
N ILE A 156 5.46 0.81 2.21
CA ILE A 156 5.96 -0.10 1.17
C ILE A 156 4.82 -0.88 0.46
N ARG A 157 3.61 -0.86 1.02
CA ARG A 157 2.43 -1.56 0.47
C ARG A 157 1.63 -0.75 -0.56
N ASP A 158 1.87 0.55 -0.66
CA ASP A 158 1.12 1.47 -1.51
C ASP A 158 1.78 1.64 -2.89
#